data_AF-A0ABD5IAV1-F1
#
_entry.id   AF-A0ABD5IAV1-F1
#
_cell.length_a   1.000
_cell.length_b   1.000
_cell.length_c   1.000
_cell.angle_alpha   90.00
_cell.angle_beta   90.00
_cell.angle_gamma   90.00
#
_symmetry.space_group_name_H-M   'P 1'
#
loop_
_entity.id
_entity.type
_entity.pdbx_description
1 polymer ?
#
loop_
_entity_poly.entity_id
_entity_poly.type
_entity_poly.pdbx_seq_one_letter_code
_entity_poly.pdbx_strand_id
1 'polypeptide(L)'
;MEGFDDELRQIDMGQKEAILVIRAYKRYLAKTDEDRKYGTEVIERISNSNTTCEDADFIIRCTEVIDDLIDKVVEGKVANKS
;
A
#
# COMPACT_ATOMS: atom_id res chain seq x y z
N MET A 1 -15.74 13.52 -18.92
CA MET A 1 -14.43 12.90 -18.61
C MET A 1 -14.47 12.67 -17.11
N GLU A 2 -14.83 11.46 -16.70
CA GLU A 2 -14.98 11.10 -15.27
C GLU A 2 -13.63 11.29 -14.56
N GLY A 3 -13.68 11.96 -13.41
CA GLY A 3 -12.52 12.25 -12.58
C GLY A 3 -11.84 10.95 -12.20
N PHE A 4 -10.69 10.70 -12.79
CA PHE A 4 -9.78 9.67 -12.32
C PHE A 4 -9.23 10.14 -10.98
N ASP A 5 -9.26 9.27 -9.96
CA ASP A 5 -8.55 9.42 -8.67
C ASP A 5 -7.27 10.28 -8.81
N ASP A 6 -7.36 11.56 -8.46
CA ASP A 6 -6.23 12.49 -8.58
C ASP A 6 -5.11 12.09 -7.60
N GLU A 7 -5.48 11.41 -6.52
CA GLU A 7 -4.64 11.02 -5.40
C GLU A 7 -3.76 9.82 -5.76
N LEU A 8 -4.32 8.79 -6.41
CA LEU A 8 -3.54 7.65 -6.90
C LEU A 8 -2.60 8.08 -8.03
N ARG A 9 -3.02 9.02 -8.88
CA ARG A 9 -2.17 9.62 -9.91
C ARG A 9 -1.01 10.42 -9.33
N GLN A 10 -1.23 11.13 -8.22
CA GLN A 10 -0.17 11.88 -7.55
C GLN A 10 0.96 10.98 -7.02
N ILE A 11 0.66 9.71 -6.72
CA ILE A 11 1.64 8.72 -6.27
C ILE A 11 2.06 7.74 -7.39
N ASP A 12 1.75 8.06 -8.65
CA ASP A 12 2.04 7.24 -9.84
C ASP A 12 1.60 5.76 -9.71
N MET A 13 0.46 5.52 -9.06
CA MET A 13 -0.01 4.17 -8.75
C MET A 13 -1.36 3.86 -9.41
N GLY A 14 -1.47 2.69 -10.02
CA GLY A 14 -2.75 2.21 -10.54
C GLY A 14 -3.68 1.67 -9.45
N GLN A 15 -5.00 1.73 -9.65
CA GLN A 15 -5.98 1.17 -8.70
C GLN A 15 -5.70 -0.30 -8.32
N LYS A 16 -5.36 -1.14 -9.31
CA LYS A 16 -5.05 -2.56 -9.07
C LYS A 16 -3.80 -2.74 -8.22
N GLU A 17 -2.79 -1.92 -8.46
CA GLU A 17 -1.53 -1.93 -7.72
C GLU A 17 -1.75 -1.49 -6.28
N ALA A 18 -2.46 -0.38 -6.06
CA ALA A 18 -2.83 0.11 -4.74
C ALA A 18 -3.61 -0.95 -3.93
N ILE A 19 -4.59 -1.62 -4.55
CA ILE A 19 -5.32 -2.71 -3.91
C ILE A 19 -4.40 -3.88 -3.51
N LEU A 20 -3.42 -4.23 -4.36
CA LEU A 20 -2.47 -5.30 -4.06
C LEU A 20 -1.54 -4.93 -2.90
N VAL A 21 -1.01 -3.70 -2.88
CA VAL A 21 -0.20 -3.16 -1.78
C VAL A 21 -0.97 -3.25 -0.46
N ILE A 22 -2.19 -2.72 -0.42
CA ILE A 22 -3.01 -2.73 0.80
C ILE A 22 -3.35 -4.16 1.22
N ARG A 23 -3.68 -5.07 0.28
CA ARG A 23 -3.96 -6.48 0.61
C ARG A 23 -2.74 -7.17 1.22
N ALA A 24 -1.56 -6.96 0.65
CA ALA A 24 -0.31 -7.52 1.17
C ALA A 24 -0.02 -6.99 2.57
N TYR A 25 -0.05 -5.66 2.73
CA TYR A 25 0.17 -5.01 4.01
C TYR A 25 -0.79 -5.52 5.09
N LYS A 26 -2.11 -5.52 4.83
CA LYS A 26 -3.11 -5.98 5.81
C LYS A 26 -2.91 -7.43 6.25
N ARG A 27 -2.57 -8.30 5.31
CA ARG A 27 -2.50 -9.74 5.55
C ARG A 27 -1.23 -10.13 6.31
N TYR A 28 -0.14 -9.41 6.10
CA TYR A 28 1.18 -9.85 6.55
C TYR A 28 1.90 -8.86 7.48
N LEU A 29 1.62 -7.56 7.38
CA LEU A 29 2.45 -6.50 7.98
C LEU A 29 1.69 -5.61 8.97
N ALA A 30 0.37 -5.48 8.82
CA ALA A 30 -0.46 -4.68 9.72
C ALA A 30 -0.43 -5.22 11.16
N LYS A 31 0.08 -4.37 12.08
CA LYS A 31 0.25 -4.69 13.50
C LYS A 31 -1.02 -4.50 14.31
N THR A 32 -1.90 -3.60 13.87
CA THR A 32 -3.12 -3.24 14.58
C THR A 32 -4.35 -3.66 13.79
N ASP A 33 -5.44 -3.95 14.49
CA ASP A 33 -6.74 -4.19 13.85
C ASP A 33 -7.31 -2.91 13.24
N GLU A 34 -6.91 -1.74 13.75
CA GLU A 34 -7.24 -0.43 13.18
C GLU A 34 -6.68 -0.28 11.77
N ASP A 35 -5.39 -0.57 11.55
CA ASP A 35 -4.76 -0.54 10.23
C ASP A 35 -5.42 -1.54 9.27
N ARG A 36 -5.80 -2.72 9.76
CA ARG A 36 -6.51 -3.73 8.95
C ARG A 36 -7.90 -3.24 8.54
N LYS A 37 -8.63 -2.63 9.47
CA LYS A 37 -9.95 -2.06 9.22
C LYS A 37 -9.82 -0.91 8.22
N TYR A 38 -8.94 0.05 8.48
CA TYR A 38 -8.72 1.19 7.61
C TYR A 38 -8.36 0.74 6.19
N GLY A 39 -7.42 -0.19 6.03
CA GLY A 39 -7.09 -0.73 4.71
C GLY A 39 -8.25 -1.48 4.01
N THR A 40 -9.28 -1.94 4.74
CA THR A 40 -10.52 -2.43 4.10
C THR A 40 -11.29 -1.28 3.48
N GLU A 41 -11.47 -0.21 4.25
CA GLU A 41 -12.18 0.99 3.82
C GLU A 41 -11.46 1.69 2.66
N VAL A 42 -10.12 1.73 2.66
CA VAL A 42 -9.32 2.25 1.54
C VAL A 42 -9.59 1.46 0.25
N ILE A 43 -9.63 0.12 0.31
CA ILE A 43 -9.91 -0.72 -0.87
C ILE A 43 -11.31 -0.43 -1.42
N GLU A 44 -12.30 -0.24 -0.55
CA GLU A 44 -13.66 0.14 -0.95
C GLU A 44 -13.68 1.53 -1.61
N ARG A 45 -12.95 2.51 -1.05
CA ARG A 45 -12.84 3.86 -1.63
C ARG A 45 -12.16 3.86 -3.00
N ILE A 46 -11.04 3.16 -3.16
CA ILE A 46 -10.36 2.98 -4.46
C ILE A 46 -11.32 2.37 -5.49
N SER A 47 -12.04 1.32 -5.09
CA SER A 47 -12.97 0.62 -6.01
C SER A 47 -14.13 1.52 -6.47
N ASN A 48 -14.46 2.55 -5.69
CA ASN A 48 -15.48 3.54 -5.99
C ASN A 48 -14.91 4.85 -6.57
N SER A 49 -13.60 4.91 -6.89
CA SER A 49 -12.91 6.13 -7.36
C SER A 49 -13.16 7.34 -6.45
N ASN A 50 -13.16 7.09 -5.13
CA ASN A 50 -13.41 8.08 -4.08
C ASN A 50 -12.21 8.13 -3.12
N THR A 51 -11.01 8.02 -3.66
CA THR A 51 -9.77 8.02 -2.88
C THR A 51 -9.52 9.41 -2.30
N THR A 52 -9.00 9.46 -1.08
CA THR A 52 -8.68 10.72 -0.38
C THR A 52 -7.17 10.89 -0.22
N CYS A 53 -6.71 12.09 0.16
CA CYS A 53 -5.29 12.30 0.48
C CYS A 53 -4.81 11.38 1.62
N GLU A 54 -5.66 11.14 2.63
CA GLU A 54 -5.34 10.23 3.73
C GLU A 54 -5.17 8.77 3.24
N ASP A 55 -5.96 8.37 2.25
CA ASP A 55 -5.81 7.07 1.61
C ASP A 55 -4.47 6.95 0.87
N ALA A 56 -4.06 7.99 0.15
CA ALA A 56 -2.76 8.03 -0.52
C ALA A 56 -1.61 7.96 0.49
N ASP A 57 -1.66 8.74 1.56
CA ASP A 57 -0.66 8.69 2.64
C ASP A 57 -0.59 7.29 3.28
N PHE A 58 -1.73 6.62 3.45
CA PHE A 58 -1.76 5.25 3.93
C PHE A 58 -1.14 4.26 2.95
N ILE A 59 -1.40 4.40 1.64
CA ILE A 59 -0.81 3.55 0.59
C ILE A 59 0.72 3.73 0.54
N ILE A 60 1.21 4.97 0.64
CA ILE A 60 2.65 5.27 0.71
C ILE A 60 3.27 4.55 1.90
N ARG A 61 2.70 4.71 3.10
CA ARG A 61 3.18 4.00 4.31
C ARG A 61 3.17 2.48 4.16
N CYS A 62 2.14 1.92 3.51
CA CYS A 62 2.11 0.48 3.24
C CYS A 62 3.26 0.05 2.32
N THR A 63 3.56 0.86 1.29
CA THR A 63 4.63 0.62 0.33
C THR A 63 6.00 0.68 1.01
N GLU A 64 6.26 1.73 1.80
CA GLU A 64 7.51 1.88 2.56
C GLU A 64 7.78 0.67 3.48
N VAL A 65 6.75 0.15 4.15
CA VAL A 65 6.88 -1.03 5.02
C VAL A 65 7.19 -2.30 4.21
N ILE A 66 6.66 -2.42 2.99
CA ILE A 66 6.94 -3.55 2.10
C ILE A 66 8.37 -3.43 1.56
N ASP A 67 8.79 -2.25 1.13
CA ASP A 67 10.12 -2.00 0.60
C ASP A 67 11.21 -2.24 1.66
N ASP A 68 11.03 -1.74 2.88
CA ASP A 68 11.93 -2.01 4.00
C ASP A 68 12.08 -3.52 4.30
N LEU A 69 11.01 -4.29 4.13
CA LEU A 69 11.07 -5.75 4.26
C LEU A 69 11.85 -6.39 3.10
N ILE A 70 11.65 -5.93 1.86
CA ILE A 70 12.35 -6.43 0.68
C ILE A 70 13.85 -6.16 0.83
N ASP A 71 14.23 -4.94 1.19
CA ASP A 71 15.62 -4.54 1.38
C ASP A 71 16.31 -5.41 2.43
N LYS A 72 15.69 -5.62 3.59
CA LYS A 72 16.21 -6.52 4.63
C LYS A 72 16.39 -7.95 4.16
N VAL A 73 15.46 -8.47 3.35
CA VAL A 73 15.56 -9.82 2.79
C VAL A 73 16.68 -9.92 1.76
N VAL A 74 16.88 -8.88 0.95
CA VAL A 74 17.96 -8.81 -0.05
C VAL A 74 19.33 -8.73 0.65
N GLU A 75 19.49 -7.83 1.61
CA GLU A 75 20.73 -7.67 2.39
C GLU A 75 21.11 -8.95 3.13
N GLY A 76 20.14 -9.58 3.82
CA GLY A 76 20.38 -10.83 4.55
C GLY A 76 20.81 -11.98 3.63
N LYS A 77 20.33 -12.02 2.39
CA LYS A 77 20.77 -13.01 1.38
C LYS A 77 22.18 -12.73 0.86
N VAL A 78 22.62 -11.48 0.81
CA VAL A 78 24.00 -11.12 0.42
C VAL A 78 24.98 -11.52 1.53
N ALA A 79 24.64 -11.23 2.79
CA ALA A 79 25.48 -11.56 3.94
C ALA A 79 25.70 -13.08 4.11
N ASN A 80 24.67 -13.90 3.89
CA ASN A 80 24.74 -15.37 4.03
C ASN A 80 25.41 -16.10 2.85
N LYS A 81 25.84 -15.38 1.80
CA LYS A 81 26.57 -15.93 0.64
C LYS A 81 28.08 -15.66 0.69
N SER A 82 28.54 -14.92 1.70
CA SER A 82 29.96 -14.62 1.95
C SER A 82 30.51 -15.54 3.03
#